data_AF-X0YXQ2-F1
#
_entry.id   AF-X0YXQ2-F1
#
_cell.length_a   1.000
_cell.length_b   1.000
_cell.length_c   1.000
_cell.angle_alpha   90.00
_cell.angle_beta   90.00
_cell.angle_gamma   90.00
#
_symmetry.space_group_name_H-M   'P 1'
#
loop_
_entity.id
_entity.type
_entity.pdbx_description
1 polymer ?
#
loop_
_entity_poly.entity_id
_entity_poly.type
_entity_poly.pdbx_seq_one_letter_code
_entity_poly.pdbx_strand_id
1 'polypeptide(L)'
;MILYTLGLIIIAFSAFVVWTKQGDAIRSHGYGLPPDVPQAAVNPFGVNVALEQYNEAELEQALALIETGGFQWLRQTFPWADIEAQAGQ
;
A
#
# COMPACT_ATOMS: atom_id res chain seq x y z
N MET A 1 1.83 43.47 -34.95
CA MET A 1 2.47 42.15 -35.06
C MET A 1 3.37 41.84 -33.86
N ILE A 2 4.38 42.66 -33.57
CA ILE A 2 5.35 42.42 -32.48
C ILE A 2 4.73 42.31 -31.08
N LEU A 3 3.71 43.12 -30.78
CA LEU A 3 3.05 43.09 -29.47
C LEU A 3 2.26 41.79 -29.23
N TYR A 4 1.61 41.27 -30.28
CA TYR A 4 0.85 40.02 -30.21
C TYR A 4 1.78 38.81 -30.07
N THR A 5 2.94 38.83 -30.74
CA THR A 5 3.94 37.76 -30.60
C THR A 5 4.54 37.73 -29.20
N LEU A 6 4.79 38.89 -28.59
CA LEU A 6 5.26 38.96 -27.20
C LEU A 6 4.21 38.44 -26.21
N GLY A 7 2.94 38.78 -26.40
CA GLY A 7 1.85 38.26 -25.58
C GLY A 7 1.74 36.73 -25.64
N LEU A 8 1.86 36.15 -26.83
CA LEU A 8 1.82 34.70 -27.01
C LEU A 8 3.02 33.99 -26.37
N ILE A 9 4.22 34.59 -26.44
CA ILE A 9 5.42 34.04 -25.78
C ILE A 9 5.25 34.02 -24.26
N ILE A 10 4.70 35.09 -23.68
CA ILE A 10 4.45 35.16 -22.23
C ILE A 10 3.42 34.12 -21.79
N ILE A 11 2.34 33.93 -22.56
CA ILE A 11 1.33 32.90 -22.28
C ILE A 11 1.92 31.50 -22.40
N ALA A 12 2.70 31.22 -23.44
CA ALA A 12 3.34 29.92 -23.62
C ALA A 12 4.36 29.63 -22.51
N PHE A 13 5.15 30.63 -22.12
CA PHE A 13 6.14 30.51 -21.06
C PHE A 13 5.47 30.29 -19.69
N SER A 14 4.42 31.05 -19.38
CA SER A 14 3.66 30.86 -18.13
C SER A 14 2.97 29.49 -18.08
N ALA A 15 2.37 29.04 -19.18
CA ALA A 15 1.80 27.70 -19.28
C ALA A 15 2.88 26.61 -19.10
N PHE A 16 4.06 26.79 -19.70
CA PHE A 16 5.19 25.87 -19.54
C PHE A 16 5.66 25.79 -18.09
N VAL A 17 5.84 26.93 -17.40
CA VAL A 17 6.21 26.98 -15.98
C VAL A 17 5.16 26.34 -15.08
N VAL A 18 3.87 26.52 -15.38
CA VAL A 18 2.79 25.89 -14.62
C VAL A 18 2.78 24.37 -14.86
N TRP A 19 2.97 23.93 -16.10
CA TRP A 19 3.03 22.51 -16.44
C TRP A 19 4.21 21.79 -15.77
N THR A 20 5.39 22.40 -15.73
CA THR A 20 6.55 21.82 -15.02
C THR A 20 6.37 21.77 -13.51
N LYS A 21 5.59 22.68 -12.92
CA LYS A 21 5.32 22.72 -11.47
C LYS A 21 4.09 21.92 -11.01
N GLN A 22 3.16 21.59 -11.89
CA GLN A 22 1.94 20.83 -11.53
C GLN A 22 2.25 19.39 -11.08
N GLY A 23 3.33 18.77 -11.58
CA GLY A 23 3.77 17.43 -11.16
C GLY A 23 4.14 17.35 -9.67
N ASP A 24 4.67 18.45 -9.12
CA ASP A 24 5.07 18.54 -7.71
C ASP A 24 3.88 18.86 -6.80
N ALA A 25 2.92 19.67 -7.26
CA ALA A 25 1.77 20.11 -6.46
C ALA A 25 0.73 19.01 -6.19
N ILE A 26 0.71 17.92 -6.98
CA ILE A 26 -0.19 16.78 -6.78
C ILE A 26 0.34 15.83 -5.69
N ARG A 27 1.60 15.97 -5.27
CA ARG A 27 2.22 15.17 -4.21
C ARG A 27 2.33 15.99 -2.94
N SER A 28 1.41 15.77 -2.00
CA SER A 28 1.36 16.33 -0.63
C SER A 28 1.07 17.84 -0.52
N HIS A 29 -0.18 18.19 -0.22
CA HIS A 29 -0.52 19.46 0.39
C HIS A 29 -0.05 19.46 1.86
N GLY A 30 1.04 20.17 2.16
CA GLY A 30 1.29 20.80 3.46
C GLY A 30 2.01 20.00 4.56
N TYR A 31 2.18 18.69 4.41
CA TYR A 31 3.14 17.92 5.22
C TYR A 31 4.36 17.69 4.34
N GLY A 32 5.58 17.93 4.82
CA GLY A 32 6.81 17.70 4.05
C GLY A 32 6.96 16.24 3.58
N LEU A 33 8.15 15.86 3.10
CA LEU A 33 8.42 14.44 2.83
C LEU A 33 7.98 13.60 4.05
N PRO A 34 7.18 12.55 3.87
CA PRO A 34 6.78 11.70 4.98
C PRO A 34 8.05 11.23 5.71
N PRO A 35 8.04 11.16 7.05
CA PRO A 35 9.19 10.64 7.78
C PRO A 35 9.51 9.24 7.23
N ASP A 36 10.78 8.86 7.27
CA ASP A 36 11.14 7.48 7.00
C ASP A 36 10.48 6.60 8.05
N VAL A 37 9.51 5.80 7.63
CA VAL A 37 8.78 4.87 8.49
C VAL A 37 9.38 3.50 8.24
N PRO A 38 10.08 2.90 9.23
CA PRO A 38 10.62 1.57 9.10
C PRO A 38 9.54 0.59 8.62
N GLN A 39 9.91 -0.27 7.67
CA GLN A 39 9.03 -1.28 7.06
C GLN A 39 7.86 -0.73 6.23
N ALA A 40 7.74 0.57 5.97
CA ALA A 40 6.66 1.09 5.11
C ALA A 40 6.73 0.60 3.64
N ALA A 41 7.90 0.10 3.22
CA ALA A 41 8.11 -0.49 1.90
C ALA A 41 7.86 -2.01 1.85
N VAL A 42 7.54 -2.67 2.98
CA VAL A 42 7.20 -4.10 2.95
C VAL A 42 5.84 -4.31 2.29
N ASN A 43 5.60 -5.52 1.77
CA ASN A 43 4.32 -5.87 1.16
C ASN A 43 3.18 -5.64 2.18
N PRO A 44 2.19 -4.77 1.88
CA PRO A 44 1.11 -4.46 2.81
C PRO A 44 -0.03 -5.50 2.77
N PHE A 45 0.00 -6.44 1.83
CA PHE A 45 -1.10 -7.38 1.61
C PHE A 45 -1.03 -8.56 2.57
N GLY A 46 -2.13 -8.74 3.31
CA GLY A 46 -2.38 -9.92 4.13
C GLY A 46 -3.77 -10.47 3.94
N VAL A 47 -3.99 -11.69 4.42
CA VAL A 47 -5.26 -12.42 4.29
C VAL A 47 -5.68 -13.05 5.62
N ASN A 48 -6.99 -13.08 5.88
CA ASN A 48 -7.53 -13.81 7.02
C ASN A 48 -7.57 -15.30 6.69
N VAL A 49 -7.21 -16.13 7.66
CA VAL A 49 -7.16 -17.59 7.51
C VAL A 49 -7.80 -18.29 8.70
N ALA A 50 -8.28 -19.51 8.45
CA ALA A 50 -8.67 -20.50 9.44
C ALA A 50 -7.85 -21.75 9.10
N LEU A 51 -6.62 -21.86 9.62
CA LEU A 51 -5.68 -22.91 9.20
C LEU A 51 -5.97 -24.24 9.91
N GLU A 52 -6.60 -24.18 11.09
CA GLU A 52 -6.97 -25.31 11.93
C GLU A 52 -7.98 -26.28 11.29
N GLN A 53 -8.66 -25.87 10.22
CA GLN A 53 -9.60 -26.72 9.50
C GLN A 53 -8.91 -27.73 8.56
N TYR A 54 -7.62 -27.54 8.26
CA TYR A 54 -6.88 -28.34 7.29
C TYR A 54 -6.07 -29.44 7.97
N ASN A 55 -5.93 -30.58 7.30
CA ASN A 55 -4.87 -31.54 7.64
C ASN A 55 -3.52 -31.09 7.08
N GLU A 56 -2.42 -31.79 7.42
CA GLU A 56 -1.06 -31.41 7.03
C GLU A 56 -0.87 -31.22 5.51
N ALA A 57 -1.41 -32.13 4.69
CA ALA A 57 -1.26 -32.05 3.24
C ALA A 57 -2.07 -30.90 2.63
N GLU A 58 -3.28 -30.66 3.17
CA GLU A 58 -4.12 -29.54 2.76
C GLU A 58 -3.55 -28.19 3.22
N LEU A 59 -2.92 -28.16 4.39
CA LEU A 59 -2.28 -26.96 4.94
C LEU A 59 -1.14 -26.49 4.04
N GLU A 60 -0.26 -27.39 3.62
CA GLU A 60 0.83 -27.07 2.68
C GLU A 60 0.27 -26.50 1.38
N GLN A 61 -0.77 -27.13 0.82
CA GLN A 61 -1.42 -26.64 -0.39
C GLN A 61 -2.06 -25.26 -0.20
N ALA A 62 -2.74 -25.03 0.92
CA ALA A 62 -3.37 -23.74 1.22
C ALA A 62 -2.34 -22.62 1.37
N LEU A 63 -1.22 -22.88 2.06
CA LEU A 63 -0.13 -21.92 2.21
C LEU A 63 0.55 -21.60 0.87
N ALA A 64 0.77 -22.61 0.02
CA ALA A 64 1.32 -22.41 -1.32
C ALA A 64 0.40 -21.54 -2.22
N LEU A 65 -0.92 -21.69 -2.09
CA LEU A 65 -1.89 -20.85 -2.81
C LEU A 65 -1.86 -19.40 -2.33
N ILE A 66 -1.74 -19.18 -1.01
CA ILE A 66 -1.63 -17.86 -0.42
C ILE A 66 -0.35 -17.15 -0.89
N GLU A 67 0.79 -17.85 -0.87
CA GLU A 67 2.07 -17.33 -1.35
C GLU A 67 2.01 -17.00 -2.84
N THR A 68 1.46 -17.89 -3.66
CA THR A 68 1.25 -17.67 -5.11
C THR A 68 0.33 -16.46 -5.35
N GLY A 69 -0.62 -16.22 -4.46
CA GLY A 69 -1.49 -15.04 -4.46
C GLY A 69 -0.79 -13.73 -4.07
N GLY A 70 0.49 -13.76 -3.67
CA GLY A 70 1.27 -12.59 -3.30
C GLY A 70 1.00 -12.06 -1.89
N PHE A 71 0.31 -12.83 -1.05
CA PHE A 71 0.06 -12.46 0.34
C PHE A 71 1.24 -12.92 1.21
N GLN A 72 1.82 -11.97 1.96
CA GLN A 72 2.96 -12.26 2.86
C GLN A 72 2.56 -12.25 4.33
N TRP A 73 1.38 -11.72 4.67
CA TRP A 73 0.89 -11.62 6.04
C TRP A 73 -0.37 -12.44 6.23
N LEU A 74 -0.41 -13.18 7.33
CA LEU A 74 -1.56 -14.01 7.72
C LEU A 74 -2.20 -13.48 9.00
N ARG A 75 -3.53 -13.50 9.06
CA ARG A 75 -4.28 -13.24 10.28
C ARG A 75 -5.15 -14.44 10.62
N GLN A 76 -4.72 -15.21 11.62
CA GLN A 76 -5.46 -16.33 12.18
C GLN A 76 -6.14 -15.90 13.49
N THR A 77 -7.38 -16.31 13.68
CA THR A 77 -8.07 -16.12 14.95
C THR A 77 -7.83 -17.35 15.81
N PHE A 78 -7.46 -17.12 17.07
CA PHE A 78 -7.32 -18.18 18.06
C PHE A 78 -8.31 -17.93 19.19
N PRO A 79 -9.49 -18.56 19.17
CA PRO A 79 -10.45 -18.43 20.25
C PRO A 79 -9.85 -18.98 21.54
N TRP A 80 -9.90 -18.18 22.61
CA TRP A 80 -9.31 -18.59 23.89
C TRP A 80 -9.91 -19.90 24.43
N ALA A 81 -11.22 -20.12 24.25
CA ALA A 81 -11.90 -21.34 24.69
C ALA A 81 -11.41 -22.62 23.99
N ASP A 82 -10.85 -22.51 22.78
CA ASP A 82 -10.28 -23.63 22.03
C ASP A 82 -8.83 -23.92 22.44
N ILE A 83 -8.13 -22.91 22.98
CA ILE A 83 -6.77 -23.04 23.53
C ILE A 83 -6.83 -23.51 24.99
N GLU A 84 -7.65 -22.84 25.80
CA GLU A 84 -7.83 -23.04 27.23
C GLU A 84 -9.32 -23.22 27.53
N ALA A 85 -9.77 -24.47 27.58
CA ALA A 85 -11.16 -24.80 27.89
C ALA A 85 -11.51 -24.57 29.38
N GLN A 86 -10.51 -24.59 30.26
CA GLN A 86 -10.64 -24.39 31.69
C GLN A 86 -9.48 -23.54 32.19
N ALA A 87 -9.76 -22.58 33.08
CA ALA A 87 -8.76 -21.66 33.59
C ALA A 87 -7.54 -22.41 34.20
N GLY A 88 -6.36 -22.11 33.67
CA GLY A 88 -5.06 -22.66 34.06
C GLY A 88 -4.64 -23.94 33.36
N GLN A 89 -5.26 -24.36 32.25
CA GLN A 89 -4.90 -25.57 31.47
C GLN A 89 -4.16 -25.27 30.18
#